data_AF-A0A1J7FZ24-F1
#
_entry.id   AF-A0A1J7FZ24-F1
#
_cell.length_a   1.000
_cell.length_b   1.000
_cell.length_c   1.000
_cell.angle_alpha   90.00
_cell.angle_beta   90.00
_cell.angle_gamma   90.00
#
_symmetry.space_group_name_H-M   'P 1'
#
loop_
_entity.id
_entity.type
_entity.pdbx_description
1 polymer ?
#
loop_
_entity_poly.entity_id
_entity_poly.type
_entity_poly.pdbx_seq_one_letter_code
_entity_poly.pdbx_strand_id
1 'polypeptide(L)' 'MIMDPCLRKQYSPGAARKIAKLADNCLKKIPEDRPSMNQIVETLKQALQYSDSSSSSQNPDDSSRSNVVRKGK' A
#
# COMPACT_ATOMS: atom_id res chain seq x y z
N MET A 1 -6.11 -5.98 8.59
CA MET A 1 -4.79 -5.31 8.65
C MET A 1 -4.33 -5.35 10.09
N ILE A 2 -3.24 -6.08 10.37
CA ILE A 2 -2.63 -6.12 11.70
C ILE A 2 -1.55 -5.03 11.72
N MET A 3 -1.59 -4.14 12.70
CA MET A 3 -0.61 -3.06 12.90
C MET A 3 -0.02 -3.19 14.29
N ASP A 4 1.22 -2.70 14.46
CA ASP A 4 1.91 -2.76 15.75
C ASP A 4 1.07 -2.06 16.84
N PRO A 5 0.65 -2.78 17.90
CA PRO A 5 -0.09 -2.21 19.03
C PRO A 5 0.63 -1.04 19.70
N CYS A 6 1.97 -1.04 19.70
CA CYS A 6 2.79 0.00 20.29
C CYS A 6 2.65 1.36 19.57
N LEU A 7 2.22 1.37 18.30
CA LEU A 7 1.99 2.60 17.55
C LEU A 7 0.76 3.37 18.03
N ARG A 8 -0.14 2.75 18.82
CA ARG A 8 -1.34 3.40 19.38
C ARG A 8 -2.16 4.21 18.37
N LYS A 9 -2.28 3.72 17.13
CA LYS A 9 -2.94 4.39 15.99
C LYS A 9 -2.33 5.76 15.59
N GLN A 10 -1.12 6.06 16.05
CA GLN A 10 -0.38 7.27 15.68
C GLN A 10 0.37 7.07 14.37
N TYR A 11 -0.37 6.84 13.30
CA TYR A 11 0.18 6.72 11.95
C TYR A 11 -0.85 7.13 10.91
N SER A 12 -0.37 7.68 9.78
CA SER A 12 -1.21 7.89 8.61
C SER A 12 -1.50 6.54 7.94
N PRO A 13 -2.77 6.16 7.71
CA PRO A 13 -3.10 4.91 7.02
C PRO A 13 -2.49 4.81 5.61
N GLY A 14 -2.35 5.95 4.92
CA GLY A 14 -1.69 6.03 3.61
C GLY A 14 -0.20 5.73 3.72
N ALA A 15 0.48 6.36 4.67
CA ALA A 15 1.90 6.11 4.93
C ALA A 15 2.14 4.65 5.35
N ALA A 16 1.32 4.11 6.25
CA ALA A 16 1.42 2.73 6.72
C ALA A 16 1.28 1.72 5.58
N ARG A 17 0.29 1.90 4.68
CA ARG A 17 0.13 1.05 3.49
C ARG A 17 1.33 1.11 2.56
N LYS A 18 1.89 2.30 2.36
CA LYS A 18 3.07 2.50 1.49
C LYS A 18 4.31 1.81 2.07
N ILE A 19 4.52 1.94 3.38
CA ILE A 19 5.63 1.28 4.08
C ILE A 19 5.45 -0.24 4.10
N ALA A 20 4.24 -0.74 4.33
CA ALA A 20 3.96 -2.18 4.28
C ALA A 20 4.29 -2.77 2.90
N LYS A 21 3.83 -2.11 1.82
CA LYS A 21 4.15 -2.52 0.45
C LYS A 21 5.65 -2.49 0.16
N LEU A 22 6.37 -1.51 0.70
CA LEU A 22 7.82 -1.45 0.58
C LEU A 22 8.49 -2.63 1.30
N ALA A 23 8.06 -2.95 2.51
CA ALA A 23 8.57 -4.08 3.28
C ALA A 23 8.34 -5.42 2.55
N ASP A 24 7.15 -5.63 1.98
CA ASP A 24 6.84 -6.81 1.17
C ASP A 24 7.80 -6.95 -0.03
N ASN A 25 8.10 -5.84 -0.71
CA ASN A 25 9.05 -5.83 -1.82
C ASN A 25 10.49 -6.12 -1.37
N CYS A 26 10.91 -5.62 -0.21
CA CYS A 26 12.24 -5.89 0.35
C CYS A 26 12.44 -7.36 0.73
N LEU A 27 11.35 -8.04 1.14
CA LEU A 27 11.37 -9.43 1.60
C LEU A 27 11.11 -10.46 0.49
N LYS A 28 11.08 -10.03 -0.78
CA LYS A 28 10.92 -10.97 -1.90
C LYS A 28 12.03 -12.02 -1.90
N LYS A 29 11.63 -13.25 -2.21
CA LYS A 29 12.52 -14.42 -2.25
C LYS A 29 13.63 -14.23 -3.29
N ILE A 30 13.26 -13.71 -4.45
CA ILE A 30 14.15 -13.45 -5.59
C ILE A 30 14.85 -12.10 -5.36
N PRO A 31 16.20 -12.06 -5.27
CA PRO A 31 16.96 -10.82 -5.00
C PRO A 31 16.75 -9.72 -6.04
N GLU A 32 16.59 -10.09 -7.31
CA GLU A 32 16.46 -9.16 -8.45
C GLU A 32 15.14 -8.38 -8.40
N ASP A 33 14.12 -8.94 -7.73
CA ASP A 33 12.84 -8.27 -7.54
C ASP A 33 12.83 -7.31 -6.34
N ARG A 34 13.89 -7.32 -5.53
CA ARG A 34 14.03 -6.43 -4.38
C ARG A 34 14.38 -5.02 -4.86
N PRO A 35 13.79 -3.99 -4.26
CA PRO A 35 14.10 -2.62 -4.61
C PRO A 35 15.55 -2.29 -4.25
N SER A 36 16.18 -1.43 -5.05
CA SER A 36 17.49 -0.87 -4.70
C SER A 36 17.38 0.05 -3.48
N MET A 37 18.49 0.23 -2.75
CA MET A 37 18.51 1.15 -1.60
C MET A 37 18.06 2.57 -1.97
N ASN A 38 18.36 3.05 -3.17
CA ASN A 38 17.89 4.35 -3.66
C ASN A 38 16.36 4.41 -3.74
N GLN A 39 15.73 3.36 -4.31
CA GLN A 39 14.27 3.25 -4.40
C GLN A 39 13.62 3.12 -3.02
N ILE A 40 14.26 2.42 -2.09
CA ILE A 40 13.81 2.31 -0.69
C ILE A 40 13.79 3.70 -0.04
N VAL A 41 14.91 4.44 -0.12
CA VAL A 41 15.03 5.78 0.47
C VAL A 41 14.03 6.76 -0.15
N GLU A 42 13.84 6.73 -1.47
CA GLU A 42 12.86 7.57 -2.15
C GLU A 42 11.43 7.27 -1.68
N THR A 43 11.06 5.99 -1.59
CA THR A 43 9.73 5.57 -1.13
C THR A 43 9.48 5.99 0.33
N LEU A 44 10.50 5.88 1.19
CA LEU A 44 10.42 6.33 2.59
C LEU A 44 10.23 7.84 2.68
N LYS A 45 10.96 8.63 1.89
CA LYS A 45 10.76 10.10 1.81
C LYS A 45 9.36 10.46 1.36
N GLN A 46 8.80 9.72 0.40
CA GLN A 46 7.42 9.93 -0.04
C GLN A 46 6.41 9.53 1.06
N ALA A 47 6.68 8.49 1.84
CA ALA A 47 5.81 8.08 2.95
C ALA A 47 5.70 9.14 4.04
N LEU A 48 6.78 9.90 4.28
CA LEU A 48 6.76 11.05 5.20
C LEU A 48 5.87 12.19 4.69
N GLN A 49 5.70 12.37 3.37
CA GLN A 49 4.81 13.42 2.85
C GLN A 49 3.32 13.10 3.08
N TYR A 50 2.96 11.83 3.33
CA TYR A 50 1.59 11.42 3.67
C TYR A 50 1.18 11.79 5.10
N SER A 51 2.10 12.21 5.98
CA SER A 51 1.73 12.75 7.30
C SER A 51 1.31 14.22 7.27
N ASP A 52 1.73 14.97 6.25
CA ASP A 52 1.44 16.41 6.11
C ASP A 52 0.14 16.71 5.34
N SER A 53 -0.33 15.76 4.52
CA SER A 53 -1.58 15.90 3.75
C SER A 53 -2.77 15.28 4.50
N SER A 54 -3.36 16.11 5.36
CA SER A 54 -4.65 15.96 6.05
C SER A 54 -5.69 15.06 5.36
N SER A 55 -6.41 14.27 6.17
CA SER A 55 -7.87 14.08 6.07
C SER A 55 -8.48 14.03 4.67
N SER A 56 -8.50 12.87 4.02
CA SER A 56 -9.53 12.57 3.00
C SER A 56 -9.70 11.07 2.82
N SER A 57 -10.85 10.60 3.31
CA SER A 57 -11.42 9.28 3.10
C SER A 57 -11.44 8.90 1.62
N GLN A 58 -10.79 7.80 1.23
CA GLN A 58 -11.26 6.95 0.12
C GLN A 58 -10.93 5.49 0.44
N ASN A 59 -11.96 4.72 0.79
CA ASN A 59 -11.94 3.27 0.77
C ASN A 59 -12.09 2.83 -0.69
N PRO A 60 -11.18 2.04 -1.28
CA PRO A 60 -11.51 1.28 -2.47
C PRO A 60 -12.28 0.04 -2.00
N ASP A 61 -13.60 0.18 -2.01
CA ASP A 61 -14.58 -0.90 -1.95
C ASP A 61 -14.38 -1.86 -3.13
N ASP A 62 -14.46 -3.14 -2.79
CA ASP A 62 -14.51 -4.28 -3.69
C ASP A 62 -15.72 -4.16 -4.63
N SER A 63 -15.50 -4.37 -5.93
CA SER A 63 -16.58 -4.80 -6.82
C SER A 63 -15.99 -5.42 -8.07
N SER A 64 -15.68 -6.71 -7.95
CA SER A 64 -15.70 -7.64 -9.09
C SER A 64 -17.04 -7.51 -9.83
N ARG A 65 -17.04 -7.01 -11.06
CA ARG A 65 -18.19 -7.13 -11.98
C ARG A 65 -17.83 -8.08 -13.11
N SER A 66 -18.14 -9.35 -12.88
CA SER A 66 -18.28 -10.38 -13.90
C SER A 66 -19.54 -10.11 -14.72
N ASN A 67 -19.39 -9.76 -16.00
CA ASN A 67 -20.51 -9.77 -16.95
C ASN A 67 -20.38 -10.96 -17.90
N VAL A 68 -21.19 -11.99 -17.64
CA VAL A 68 -21.54 -13.05 -18.58
C VAL A 68 -22.56 -12.48 -19.56
N VAL A 69 -22.22 -12.37 -20.86
CA VAL A 69 -23.21 -12.15 -21.92
C VAL A 69 -23.57 -13.49 -22.55
N ARG A 70 -24.82 -13.91 -22.32
CA ARG A 70 -25.54 -14.93 -23.10
C ARG A 70 -26.76 -14.28 -23.75
N LYS A 71 -26.83 -14.28 -25.09
CA LYS A 71 -28.05 -14.36 -25.93
C LYS A 71 -27.59 -14.27 -27.39
N GLY A 72 -27.91 -15.15 -28.33
CA GLY A 72 -29.06 -16.04 -28.45
C GLY A 72 -30.14 -15.40 -29.32
N LYS A 73 -29.97 -15.48 -30.65
CA LYS A 73 -31.06 -15.57 -31.65
C LYS A 73 -30.47 -16.13 -32.93
#